data_AF-A0A3A6P8D6-F1
#
_entry.id   AF-A0A3A6P8D6-F1
#
_cell.length_a   1.000
_cell.length_b   1.000
_cell.length_c   1.000
_cell.angle_alpha   90.00
_cell.angle_beta   90.00
_cell.angle_gamma   90.00
#
_symmetry.space_group_name_H-M   'P 1'
#
loop_
_entity.id
_entity.type
_entity.pdbx_description
1 polymer ?
#
loop_
_entity_poly.entity_id
_entity_poly.type
_entity_poly.pdbx_seq_one_letter_code
_entity_poly.pdbx_strand_id
1 'polypeptide(L)'
;MFKKLFKHGGAPAAPKAGAAEGGKDSKPRDLHAAVGRDLVTRYQQDPDWVWKLKQVMRPSDQGEHIYNFRVFDPNQTAEKRVSVRGYGSLDEHPELILFHGWLNKKNNDAQVLAGGGEQQGAS
;
A
#
# COMPACT_ATOMS: atom_id res chain seq x y z
N MET A 1 20.30 -15.09 -20.73
CA MET A 1 20.96 -15.26 -19.42
C MET A 1 20.81 -13.96 -18.62
N PHE A 2 19.68 -13.80 -17.92
CA PHE A 2 19.41 -12.61 -17.10
C PHE A 2 20.09 -12.76 -15.74
N LYS A 3 21.09 -11.90 -15.51
CA LYS A 3 21.86 -11.82 -14.27
C LYS A 3 20.93 -11.35 -13.14
N LYS A 4 20.51 -12.35 -12.36
CA LYS A 4 19.91 -12.27 -11.04
C LYS A 4 20.81 -11.42 -10.14
N LEU A 5 20.43 -10.16 -9.92
CA LEU A 5 21.03 -9.28 -8.92
C LEU A 5 19.94 -8.45 -8.21
N PHE A 6 19.00 -9.15 -7.57
CA PHE A 6 18.24 -8.58 -6.47
C PHE A 6 19.00 -8.89 -5.18
N LYS A 7 20.00 -8.06 -4.87
CA LYS A 7 20.55 -7.93 -3.53
C LYS A 7 20.09 -6.58 -2.96
N HIS A 8 18.96 -6.62 -2.26
CA HIS A 8 18.79 -6.03 -0.93
C HIS A 8 17.68 -6.82 -0.22
N GLY A 9 18.07 -8.00 0.28
CA GLY A 9 17.42 -8.62 1.42
C GLY A 9 17.77 -7.78 2.65
N GLY A 10 16.97 -6.75 2.86
CA GLY A 10 16.85 -6.03 4.11
C GLY A 10 15.36 -5.80 4.29
N ALA A 11 14.63 -6.86 4.63
CA ALA A 11 13.32 -6.68 5.23
C ALA A 11 13.59 -6.05 6.60
N PRO A 12 13.27 -4.76 6.84
CA PRO A 12 13.11 -4.34 8.21
C PRO A 12 11.94 -5.16 8.73
N ALA A 13 12.23 -5.96 9.75
CA ALA A 13 11.26 -6.70 10.55
C ALA A 13 9.96 -5.91 10.64
N ALA A 14 8.84 -6.54 10.28
CA ALA A 14 7.50 -6.01 10.51
C ALA A 14 7.43 -5.48 11.95
N PRO A 15 7.40 -4.15 12.16
CA PRO A 15 7.31 -3.64 13.51
C PRO A 15 5.87 -3.82 13.95
N LYS A 16 5.74 -4.53 15.07
CA LYS A 16 4.58 -4.62 15.96
C LYS A 16 3.59 -3.48 15.74
N ALA A 17 2.33 -3.83 15.54
CA ALA A 17 1.17 -2.94 15.63
C ALA A 17 1.18 -2.23 16.99
N GLY A 18 1.91 -1.11 17.06
CA GLY A 18 1.96 -0.21 18.18
C GLY A 18 0.95 0.90 17.93
N ALA A 19 -0.09 0.91 18.75
CA ALA A 19 -0.97 2.04 18.93
C ALA A 19 -0.13 3.32 19.13
N ALA A 20 -0.39 4.33 18.32
CA ALA A 20 0.03 5.70 18.59
C ALA A 20 -1.16 6.58 18.24
N GLU A 21 -1.64 7.22 19.30
CA GLU A 21 -2.90 7.92 19.43
C GLU A 21 -2.92 9.23 18.64
N GLY A 22 -4.08 9.54 18.05
CA GLY A 22 -4.51 10.90 17.72
C GLY A 22 -3.60 11.73 16.80
N GLY A 23 -3.59 11.49 15.49
CA GLY A 23 -2.97 12.45 14.57
C GLY A 23 -2.90 12.04 13.11
N LYS A 24 -3.95 12.39 12.34
CA LYS A 24 -3.96 12.47 10.86
C LYS A 24 -3.49 11.19 10.15
N ASP A 25 -4.26 10.12 10.26
CA ASP A 25 -4.38 9.24 9.09
C ASP A 25 -4.83 10.09 7.90
N SER A 26 -4.12 9.94 6.77
CA SER A 26 -4.49 10.65 5.57
C SER A 26 -5.75 10.01 5.01
N LYS A 27 -6.75 10.85 4.69
CA LYS A 27 -7.94 10.46 3.95
C LYS A 27 -7.54 9.62 2.72
N PRO A 28 -8.40 8.70 2.26
CA PRO A 28 -8.18 7.99 1.01
C PRO A 28 -7.85 8.96 -0.11
N ARG A 29 -6.69 8.75 -0.72
CA ARG A 29 -6.16 9.54 -1.82
C ARG A 29 -5.82 8.60 -2.98
N ASP A 30 -5.68 9.15 -4.17
CA ASP A 30 -5.17 8.45 -5.34
C ASP A 30 -3.77 7.86 -5.11
N LEU A 31 -3.44 6.83 -5.88
CA LEU A 31 -2.16 6.17 -5.78
C LEU A 31 -0.99 7.11 -6.09
N HIS A 32 0.07 6.99 -5.30
CA HIS A 32 1.31 7.69 -5.59
C HIS A 32 1.92 7.13 -6.89
N ALA A 33 2.39 8.00 -7.78
CA ALA A 33 2.89 7.59 -9.11
C ALA A 33 4.01 6.52 -9.03
N ALA A 34 4.89 6.62 -8.02
CA ALA A 34 5.93 5.63 -7.79
C ALA A 34 5.36 4.24 -7.44
N VAL A 35 4.32 4.20 -6.60
CA VAL A 35 3.63 2.96 -6.20
C VAL A 35 2.88 2.37 -7.40
N GLY A 36 2.12 3.20 -8.13
CA GLY A 36 1.37 2.75 -9.31
C GLY A 36 2.27 2.18 -10.39
N ARG A 37 3.40 2.82 -10.67
CA ARG A 37 4.40 2.30 -11.60
C ARG A 37 4.98 0.96 -11.12
N ASP A 38 5.30 0.82 -9.84
CA ASP A 38 5.83 -0.45 -9.30
C ASP A 38 4.79 -1.57 -9.45
N LEU A 39 3.50 -1.30 -9.20
CA LEU A 39 2.43 -2.27 -9.42
C LEU A 39 2.33 -2.75 -10.89
N VAL A 40 2.37 -1.82 -11.84
CA VAL A 40 2.28 -2.18 -13.27
C VAL A 40 3.54 -2.90 -13.75
N THR A 41 4.73 -2.47 -13.31
CA THR A 41 5.99 -3.02 -13.83
C THR A 41 6.45 -4.28 -13.10
N ARG A 42 6.33 -4.31 -11.78
CA ARG A 42 6.80 -5.40 -10.91
C ARG A 42 5.73 -6.46 -10.70
N TYR A 43 4.48 -6.05 -10.51
CA TYR A 43 3.34 -6.95 -10.30
C TYR A 43 2.52 -7.18 -11.57
N GLN A 44 2.92 -6.60 -12.71
CA GLN A 44 2.26 -6.75 -14.01
C GLN A 44 0.74 -6.48 -13.96
N GLN A 45 0.33 -5.58 -13.06
CA GLN A 45 -1.07 -5.22 -12.90
C GLN A 45 -1.51 -4.30 -14.04
N ASP A 46 -2.80 -4.35 -14.36
CA ASP A 46 -3.37 -3.49 -15.37
C ASP A 46 -3.26 -2.00 -14.95
N PRO A 47 -2.67 -1.13 -15.78
CA PRO A 47 -2.51 0.27 -15.43
C PRO A 47 -3.85 0.97 -15.22
N ASP A 48 -4.88 0.72 -16.04
CA ASP A 48 -6.20 1.34 -15.90
C ASP A 48 -6.85 0.97 -14.56
N TRP A 49 -6.68 -0.28 -14.14
CA TRP A 49 -7.09 -0.74 -12.81
C TRP A 49 -6.28 -0.10 -11.68
N VAL A 50 -4.94 -0.08 -11.78
CA VAL A 50 -4.06 0.49 -10.74
C VAL A 50 -4.40 1.97 -10.47
N TRP A 51 -4.78 2.73 -11.49
CA TRP A 51 -5.17 4.14 -11.33
C TRP A 51 -6.55 4.33 -10.68
N LYS A 52 -7.40 3.30 -10.66
CA LYS A 52 -8.69 3.33 -9.93
C LYS A 52 -8.53 3.04 -8.44
N LEU A 53 -7.40 2.45 -8.05
CA LEU A 53 -7.11 2.11 -6.66
C LEU A 53 -6.92 3.35 -5.79
N LYS A 54 -7.26 3.21 -4.52
CA LYS A 54 -7.06 4.24 -3.50
C LYS A 54 -6.00 3.79 -2.51
N GLN A 55 -5.29 4.78 -2.01
CA GLN A 55 -4.19 4.65 -1.07
C GLN A 55 -4.52 5.47 0.18
N VAL A 56 -4.30 4.86 1.34
CA VAL A 56 -4.27 5.55 2.63
C VAL A 56 -2.85 5.51 3.17
N MET A 57 -2.44 6.60 3.80
CA MET A 57 -1.11 6.76 4.35
C MET A 57 -1.19 7.17 5.82
N ARG A 58 -0.24 6.67 6.60
CA ARG A 58 -0.01 7.17 7.95
C ARG A 58 1.49 7.39 8.17
N PRO A 59 1.88 8.37 8.99
CA PRO A 59 3.26 8.49 9.44
C PRO A 59 3.70 7.18 10.12
N SER A 60 4.94 6.76 9.82
CA SER A 60 5.59 5.63 10.46
C SER A 60 6.49 6.12 11.59
N ASP A 61 6.61 5.34 12.65
CA ASP A 61 7.56 5.62 13.74
C ASP A 61 9.02 5.43 13.29
N GLN A 62 9.24 4.75 12.14
CA GLN A 62 10.57 4.53 11.57
C GLN A 62 11.28 5.81 11.12
N GLY A 63 10.56 6.91 10.91
CA GLY A 63 11.16 8.19 10.57
C GLY A 63 10.16 9.21 10.06
N GLU A 64 10.48 10.49 10.26
CA GLU A 64 9.59 11.63 9.93
C GLU A 64 9.14 11.66 8.45
N HIS A 65 9.96 11.11 7.53
CA HIS A 65 9.67 11.07 6.11
C HIS A 65 9.19 9.71 5.60
N ILE A 66 9.06 8.72 6.48
CA ILE A 66 8.59 7.36 6.16
C ILE A 66 7.11 7.27 6.49
N TYR A 67 6.32 6.88 5.50
CA TYR A 67 4.89 6.73 5.62
C TYR A 67 4.50 5.31 5.27
N ASN A 68 3.77 4.65 6.16
CA ASN A 68 3.15 3.37 5.82
C ASN A 68 1.94 3.65 4.95
N PHE A 69 1.83 2.94 3.84
CA PHE A 69 0.68 3.02 2.95
C PHE A 69 -0.02 1.66 2.83
N ARG A 70 -1.33 1.72 2.60
CA ARG A 70 -2.16 0.57 2.23
C ARG A 70 -2.96 0.96 1.00
N VAL A 71 -3.03 0.05 0.05
CA VAL A 71 -3.77 0.17 -1.20
C VAL A 71 -4.97 -0.74 -1.13
N PHE A 72 -6.13 -0.20 -1.48
CA PHE A 72 -7.39 -0.91 -1.53
C PHE A 72 -8.15 -0.51 -2.79
N ASP A 73 -9.05 -1.38 -3.23
CA ASP A 73 -9.95 -1.06 -4.33
C ASP A 73 -11.24 -0.44 -3.78
N PRO A 74 -11.62 0.77 -4.20
CA PRO A 74 -12.83 1.42 -3.72
C PRO A 74 -14.10 0.67 -4.11
N ASN A 75 -14.12 -0.03 -5.25
CA ASN A 75 -15.27 -0.85 -5.66
C ASN A 75 -15.44 -2.03 -4.70
N GLN A 76 -14.38 -2.77 -4.39
CA GLN A 76 -14.43 -3.88 -3.42
C GLN A 76 -14.90 -3.41 -2.04
N THR A 77 -14.41 -2.25 -1.57
CA THR A 77 -14.87 -1.70 -0.29
C THR A 77 -16.35 -1.32 -0.35
N ALA A 78 -16.82 -0.76 -1.47
CA ALA A 78 -18.23 -0.44 -1.66
C ALA A 78 -19.13 -1.68 -1.75
N GLU A 79 -18.67 -2.73 -2.44
CA GLU A 79 -19.35 -4.03 -2.54
C GLU A 79 -19.48 -4.70 -1.16
N LYS A 80 -18.42 -4.65 -0.35
CA LYS A 80 -18.44 -5.14 1.04
C LYS A 80 -19.10 -4.16 2.02
N ARG A 81 -19.59 -3.00 1.54
CA ARG A 81 -20.19 -1.92 2.35
C ARG A 81 -19.27 -1.40 3.45
N VAL A 82 -17.96 -1.46 3.24
CA VAL A 82 -16.92 -0.97 4.15
C VAL A 82 -16.55 0.47 3.78
N SER A 83 -16.74 1.41 4.71
CA SER A 83 -16.32 2.80 4.52
C SER A 83 -14.89 3.01 5.02
N VAL A 84 -13.92 3.05 4.11
CA VAL A 84 -12.52 3.35 4.46
C VAL A 84 -12.39 4.84 4.75
N ARG A 85 -12.35 5.22 6.03
CA ARG A 85 -12.14 6.62 6.44
C ARG A 85 -10.67 6.96 6.61
N GLY A 86 -9.85 5.94 6.85
CA GLY A 86 -8.44 6.08 7.13
C GLY A 86 -7.71 4.75 7.14
N TYR A 87 -6.45 4.79 7.57
CA TYR A 87 -5.58 3.61 7.61
C TYR A 87 -6.10 2.51 8.55
N GLY A 88 -6.70 2.89 9.68
CA GLY A 88 -7.23 1.96 10.68
C GLY A 88 -8.49 1.20 10.23
N SER A 89 -9.30 1.78 9.34
CA SER A 89 -10.52 1.11 8.82
C SER A 89 -10.22 -0.18 8.04
N LEU A 90 -9.01 -0.29 7.50
CA LEU A 90 -8.55 -1.50 6.80
C LEU A 90 -7.99 -2.56 7.75
N ASP A 91 -7.73 -2.22 9.01
CA ASP A 91 -7.20 -3.17 10.00
C ASP A 91 -8.25 -4.21 10.41
N GLU A 92 -9.52 -3.78 10.46
CA GLU A 92 -10.68 -4.64 10.68
C GLU A 92 -10.99 -5.54 9.46
N HIS A 93 -10.50 -5.16 8.28
CA HIS A 93 -10.74 -5.85 7.02
C HIS A 93 -9.45 -6.05 6.20
N PRO A 94 -8.51 -6.88 6.69
CA PRO A 94 -7.24 -7.11 6.01
C PRO A 94 -7.40 -7.76 4.63
N GLU A 95 -8.53 -8.42 4.38
CA GLU A 95 -8.94 -8.98 3.09
C GLU A 95 -9.16 -7.91 1.99
N LEU A 96 -9.42 -6.65 2.37
CA LEU A 96 -9.58 -5.52 1.44
C LEU A 96 -8.25 -4.87 1.07
N ILE A 97 -7.16 -5.26 1.75
CA ILE A 97 -5.82 -4.74 1.50
C ILE A 97 -5.20 -5.53 0.35
N LEU A 98 -5.18 -4.92 -0.82
CA LEU A 98 -4.58 -5.51 -2.02
C LEU A 98 -3.06 -5.42 -1.98
N PHE A 99 -2.54 -4.25 -1.63
CA PHE A 99 -1.12 -4.01 -1.48
C PHE A 99 -0.85 -3.14 -0.27
N HIS A 100 0.33 -3.31 0.32
CA HIS A 100 0.75 -2.48 1.45
C HIS A 100 2.26 -2.31 1.46
N GLY A 101 2.74 -1.37 2.26
CA GLY A 101 4.16 -1.18 2.46
C GLY A 101 4.47 0.21 2.98
N TRP A 102 5.64 0.73 2.63
CA TRP A 102 6.13 2.01 3.11
C TRP A 102 6.68 2.87 1.96
N LEU A 103 6.47 4.18 2.05
CA LEU A 103 6.92 5.20 1.11
C LEU A 103 7.77 6.22 1.87
N ASN A 104 8.95 6.50 1.35
CA ASN A 104 9.81 7.57 1.81
C ASN A 104 9.66 8.80 0.89
N LYS A 105 9.01 9.86 1.39
CA LYS A 105 8.78 11.09 0.61
C LYS A 105 10.06 11.91 0.38
N LYS A 106 11.12 11.70 1.17
CA LYS A 106 12.39 12.41 1.01
C LYS A 106 13.14 11.94 -0.24
N ASN A 107 13.20 10.63 -0.44
CA ASN A 107 13.98 10.01 -1.52
C ASN A 107 13.11 9.48 -2.68
N ASN A 108 11.79 9.61 -2.58
CA ASN A 108 10.81 9.00 -3.51
C ASN A 108 10.94 7.47 -3.61
N ASP A 109 11.43 6.84 -2.55
CA ASP A 109 11.59 5.39 -2.48
C ASP A 109 10.31 4.76 -1.93
N ALA A 110 9.83 3.69 -2.57
CA ALA A 110 8.61 3.01 -2.17
C ALA A 110 8.83 1.51 -2.18
N GLN A 111 8.41 0.85 -1.10
CA GLN A 111 8.34 -0.60 -1.05
C GLN A 111 6.88 -1.04 -1.09
N VAL A 112 6.52 -1.77 -2.15
CA VAL A 112 5.20 -2.37 -2.32
C VAL A 112 5.30 -3.87 -2.06
N LEU A 113 4.42 -4.37 -1.20
CA LEU A 113 4.22 -5.78 -0.87
C LEU A 113 2.79 -6.17 -1.25
N ALA A 114 2.63 -7.34 -1.86
CA ALA A 114 1.31 -7.92 -2.09
C ALA A 114 0.66 -8.26 -0.75
N GLY A 115 -0.59 -7.81 -0.57
CA GLY A 115 -1.43 -8.16 0.56
C GLY A 115 -2.12 -9.51 0.38
N GLY A 116 -2.98 -9.84 1.33
CA GLY A 116 -3.83 -11.03 1.29
C GLY A 116 -5.14 -10.83 0.51
N GLY A 117 -5.41 -9.63 0.01
CA GLY A 117 -6.61 -9.35 -0.79
C GLY A 117 -6.57 -10.03 -2.16
N GLU A 118 -7.74 -10.43 -2.65
CA GLU A 118 -7.88 -11.09 -3.94
C GLU A 118 -7.54 -10.11 -5.07
N GLN A 119 -6.45 -10.43 -5.79
CA GLN A 119 -5.95 -9.63 -6.90
C GLN A 119 -6.85 -9.83 -8.12
N GLN A 120 -7.85 -8.97 -8.26
CA GLN A 120 -8.71 -8.91 -9.45
C GLN A 120 -7.95 -8.23 -10.60
N GLY A 121 -6.90 -8.89 -11.10
CA GLY A 121 -6.01 -8.34 -12.12
C GLY A 121 -5.56 -9.37 -13.15
N ALA A 122 -6.33 -10.45 -13.33
CA ALA A 122 -6.05 -11.46 -14.35
C ALA A 122 -7.33 -11.81 -15.12
N SER A 123 -7.50 -11.21 -16.29
CA SER A 123 -8.26 -11.76 -17.42
C SER A 123 -7.66 -11.25 -18.71
#